data_AF-A0A923CUU6-F1
#
_entry.id   AF-A0A923CUU6-F1
#
_cell.length_a   1.000
_cell.length_b   1.000
_cell.length_c   1.000
_cell.angle_alpha   90.00
_cell.angle_beta   90.00
_cell.angle_gamma   90.00
#
_symmetry.space_group_name_H-M   'P 1'
#
loop_
_entity.id
_entity.type
_entity.pdbx_description
1 polymer ?
#
loop_
_entity_poly.entity_id
_entity_poly.type
_entity_poly.pdbx_seq_one_letter_code
_entity_poly.pdbx_strand_id
1 'polypeptide(L)'
;EAIGRMVSLAWRSGVQPIQVIKQLLDISCHSHSGFGENKILSCADAVAKAIKCHMSSNGHTVPEALVTKPLIKGACPECGGRIVYEMRCPFCYSCGYKECG
;
A
#
# COMPACT_ATOMS: atom_id res chain seq x y z
N GLU A 1 -7.44 -4.66 -18.49
CA GLU A 1 -6.98 -4.17 -19.82
C GLU A 1 -6.47 -2.72 -19.82
N ALA A 2 -7.29 -1.72 -19.48
CA ALA A 2 -6.92 -0.31 -19.61
C ALA A 2 -5.65 0.10 -18.83
N ILE A 3 -5.51 -0.36 -17.58
CA ILE A 3 -4.34 -0.07 -16.73
C ILE A 3 -3.04 -0.58 -17.39
N GLY A 4 -3.05 -1.77 -17.99
CA GLY A 4 -1.86 -2.33 -18.65
C GLY A 4 -1.43 -1.54 -19.88
N ARG A 5 -2.37 -1.00 -20.66
CA ARG A 5 -2.07 -0.10 -21.80
C ARG A 5 -1.46 1.21 -21.33
N MET A 6 -1.98 1.80 -20.25
CA MET A 6 -1.45 3.03 -19.65
C MET A 6 -0.05 2.84 -19.08
N VAL A 7 0.20 1.75 -18.36
CA VAL A 7 1.53 1.40 -17.84
C VAL A 7 2.52 1.20 -18.98
N SER A 8 2.11 0.51 -20.06
CA SER A 8 2.94 0.31 -21.24
C SER A 8 3.30 1.63 -21.93
N LEU A 9 2.35 2.58 -22.02
CA LEU A 9 2.62 3.92 -22.56
C LEU A 9 3.60 4.67 -21.66
N ALA A 10 3.39 4.66 -20.34
CA ALA A 10 4.25 5.34 -19.37
C ALA A 10 5.71 4.90 -19.48
N TRP A 11 5.95 3.59 -19.62
CA TRP A 11 7.31 3.07 -19.80
C TRP A 11 7.95 3.47 -21.12
N ARG A 12 7.18 3.50 -22.22
CA ARG A 12 7.68 4.02 -23.51
C ARG A 12 8.00 5.51 -23.45
N SER A 13 7.31 6.26 -22.60
CA SER A 13 7.57 7.68 -22.33
C SER A 13 8.75 7.92 -21.37
N GLY A 14 9.46 6.87 -20.93
CA GLY A 14 10.64 7.00 -20.07
C GLY A 14 10.32 7.16 -18.58
N VAL A 15 9.08 6.87 -18.15
CA VAL A 15 8.73 6.89 -16.72
C VAL A 15 9.36 5.69 -16.02
N GLN A 16 9.98 5.93 -14.86
CA GLN A 16 10.60 4.86 -14.10
C GLN A 16 9.54 3.89 -13.54
N PRO A 17 9.75 2.55 -13.61
CA PRO A 17 8.81 1.57 -13.09
C PRO A 17 8.44 1.78 -11.62
N ILE A 18 9.41 2.22 -10.81
CA ILE A 18 9.24 2.53 -9.39
C ILE A 18 8.20 3.62 -9.17
N GLN A 19 8.12 4.63 -10.04
CA GLN A 19 7.12 5.69 -9.93
C GLN A 19 5.72 5.17 -10.21
N VAL A 20 5.57 4.29 -11.20
CA VAL A 20 4.28 3.65 -11.53
C VAL A 20 3.81 2.77 -10.37
N ILE A 21 4.71 1.96 -9.79
CA ILE A 21 4.38 1.10 -8.63
C ILE A 21 3.90 1.95 -7.46
N LYS A 22 4.60 3.05 -7.12
CA LYS A 22 4.17 3.95 -6.03
C LYS A 22 2.77 4.52 -6.20
N GLN A 23 2.35 4.76 -7.44
CA GLN A 23 1.01 5.31 -7.71
C GLN A 23 -0.07 4.23 -7.68
N LEU A 24 0.25 3.00 -8.11
CA LEU A 24 -0.72 1.91 -8.20
C LEU A 24 -0.87 1.09 -6.92
N LEU A 25 0.16 1.07 -6.08
CA LEU A 25 0.17 0.36 -4.81
C LEU A 25 -0.79 1.02 -3.81
N ASP A 26 -1.51 0.21 -3.03
CA ASP A 26 -2.46 0.65 -2.00
C ASP A 26 -3.76 1.31 -2.52
N ILE A 27 -3.97 1.35 -3.85
CA ILE A 27 -5.28 1.72 -4.40
C ILE A 27 -6.29 0.65 -4.01
N SER A 28 -7.31 1.06 -3.23
CA SER A 28 -8.39 0.19 -2.77
C SER A 28 -9.65 0.34 -3.64
N CYS A 29 -10.37 -0.76 -3.80
CA CYS A 29 -11.66 -0.82 -4.49
C CYS A 29 -12.69 -1.49 -3.57
N HIS A 30 -13.98 -1.49 -3.94
CA HIS A 30 -15.03 -2.14 -3.15
C HIS A 30 -14.86 -3.68 -3.02
N SER A 31 -14.05 -4.30 -3.88
CA SER A 31 -13.83 -5.76 -3.92
C SER A 31 -12.37 -6.10 -3.65
N HIS A 32 -12.05 -6.30 -2.38
CA HIS A 32 -10.74 -6.77 -1.93
C HIS A 32 -10.67 -8.30 -2.05
N SER A 33 -9.49 -8.86 -2.29
CA SER A 33 -9.31 -10.31 -2.46
C SER A 33 -8.09 -10.82 -1.71
N GLY A 34 -8.21 -11.97 -1.04
CA GLY A 34 -7.12 -12.59 -0.28
C GLY A 34 -7.00 -12.11 1.16
N PHE A 35 -6.11 -12.77 1.91
CA PHE A 35 -5.88 -12.54 3.34
C PHE A 35 -4.37 -12.47 3.64
N GLY A 36 -4.01 -11.77 4.71
CA GLY A 36 -2.61 -11.62 5.13
C GLY A 36 -1.78 -10.66 4.27
N GLU A 37 -0.48 -10.90 4.20
CA GLU A 37 0.52 -10.11 3.47
C GLU A 37 0.30 -10.08 1.94
N ASN A 38 -0.37 -11.10 1.40
CA ASN A 38 -0.68 -11.21 -0.03
C ASN A 38 -2.10 -10.68 -0.39
N LYS A 39 -2.76 -9.93 0.49
CA LYS A 39 -4.08 -9.35 0.21
C LYS A 39 -4.01 -8.36 -0.97
N ILE A 40 -4.90 -8.49 -1.95
CA ILE A 40 -5.01 -7.58 -3.09
C ILE A 40 -6.14 -6.59 -2.81
N LEU A 41 -5.85 -5.29 -2.86
CA LEU A 41 -6.86 -4.27 -2.56
C LEU A 41 -7.72 -3.88 -3.75
N SER A 42 -7.16 -3.98 -4.97
CA SER A 42 -7.84 -3.69 -6.23
C SER A 42 -7.09 -4.28 -7.42
N CYS A 43 -7.66 -4.17 -8.63
CA CYS A 43 -6.97 -4.52 -9.87
C CYS A 43 -5.67 -3.71 -10.09
N ALA A 44 -5.62 -2.45 -9.65
CA ALA A 44 -4.43 -1.62 -9.78
C ALA A 44 -3.33 -2.08 -8.80
N ASP A 45 -3.71 -2.37 -7.56
CA ASP A 45 -2.81 -2.90 -6.53
C ASP A 45 -2.23 -4.27 -6.95
N ALA A 46 -3.06 -5.13 -7.57
CA ALA A 46 -2.61 -6.40 -8.12
C ALA A 46 -1.48 -6.23 -9.14
N VAL A 47 -1.62 -5.26 -10.04
CA VAL A 47 -0.59 -4.94 -11.06
C VAL A 47 0.67 -4.39 -10.39
N ALA A 48 0.53 -3.50 -9.40
CA ALA A 48 1.67 -2.96 -8.65
C ALA A 48 2.49 -4.06 -7.98
N LYS A 49 1.81 -5.01 -7.32
CA LYS A 49 2.43 -6.17 -6.66
C LYS A 49 3.08 -7.13 -7.65
N ALA A 50 2.44 -7.39 -8.79
CA ALA A 50 3.00 -8.21 -9.85
C ALA A 50 4.30 -7.61 -10.40
N ILE A 51 4.32 -6.30 -10.65
CA ILE A 51 5.53 -5.60 -11.12
C ILE A 51 6.61 -5.59 -10.03
N LYS A 52 6.24 -5.33 -8.76
CA LYS A 52 7.19 -5.39 -7.62
C LYS A 52 7.87 -6.77 -7.55
N CYS A 53 7.08 -7.84 -7.63
CA CYS A 53 7.58 -9.22 -7.61
C CYS A 53 8.51 -9.49 -8.80
N HIS A 54 8.14 -9.06 -10.01
CA HIS A 54 8.99 -9.22 -11.20
C HIS A 54 10.33 -8.48 -11.06
N MET A 55 10.33 -7.26 -10.52
CA MET A 55 11.57 -6.50 -10.31
C MET A 55 12.48 -7.17 -9.26
N SER A 56 11.90 -7.73 -8.19
CA SER A 56 12.64 -8.49 -7.18
C SER A 56 13.29 -9.76 -7.76
N SER A 57 12.60 -10.47 -8.66
CA SER A 57 13.14 -11.66 -9.34
C SER A 57 14.28 -11.33 -10.32
N ASN A 58 14.28 -10.13 -10.91
CA ASN A 58 15.30 -9.69 -11.86
C ASN A 58 16.53 -9.03 -11.19
N GLY A 59 16.66 -9.13 -9.85
CA GLY A 59 17.82 -8.60 -9.11
C GLY A 59 17.86 -7.06 -9.02
N HIS A 60 16.75 -6.38 -9.30
CA HIS A 60 16.65 -4.94 -9.11
C HIS A 60 16.19 -4.64 -7.68
N THR A 61 17.04 -3.96 -6.90
CA THR A 61 16.71 -3.53 -5.54
C THR A 61 15.71 -2.37 -5.62
N VAL A 62 14.43 -2.68 -5.57
CA VAL A 62 13.42 -1.66 -5.30
C VAL A 62 13.63 -1.18 -3.86
N PRO A 63 13.94 0.10 -3.61
CA PRO A 63 14.16 0.59 -2.25
C PRO A 63 12.85 0.44 -1.46
N GLU A 64 12.86 -0.51 -0.51
CA GLU A 64 11.79 -0.81 0.43
C GLU A 64 11.31 0.45 1.17
N ALA A 65 12.20 1.44 1.34
CA ALA A 65 11.98 2.70 2.04
C ALA A 65 10.89 3.61 1.43
N LEU A 66 10.38 3.33 0.23
CA LEU A 66 9.26 4.08 -0.37
C LEU A 66 7.92 3.35 -0.30
N VAL A 67 7.91 2.12 0.23
CA VAL A 67 6.75 1.25 0.38
C VAL A 67 6.57 0.92 1.87
N THR A 68 6.77 1.89 2.75
CA THR A 68 6.40 1.69 4.16
C THR A 68 5.86 2.98 4.74
N LYS A 69 4.55 3.14 4.56
CA LYS A 69 3.65 3.40 5.67
C LYS A 69 2.29 2.92 5.19
N PRO A 70 1.84 1.70 5.56
CA PRO A 70 0.41 1.50 5.58
C PRO A 70 -0.09 2.52 6.61
N LEU A 71 -0.61 3.64 6.14
CA LEU A 71 -1.52 4.44 6.94
C LEU A 71 -2.75 3.56 7.09
N ILE A 72 -2.68 2.65 8.06
CA ILE A 72 -3.80 1.81 8.45
C ILE A 72 -4.80 2.79 9.07
N LYS A 73 -5.68 3.36 8.24
CA LYS A 73 -6.84 4.12 8.69
C LYS A 73 -7.68 3.18 9.56
N GLY A 74 -7.42 3.21 10.88
CA GLY A 74 -8.07 2.35 11.87
C GLY A 74 -7.15 1.55 12.80
N ALA A 75 -5.81 1.61 12.65
CA ALA A 75 -4.88 0.96 13.58
C ALA A 75 -3.88 1.94 14.19
N CYS A 76 -3.39 1.58 15.37
CA CYS A 76 -2.48 2.39 16.17
C CYS A 76 -1.19 2.70 15.41
N PRO A 77 -0.77 3.97 15.28
CA PRO A 77 0.45 4.32 14.57
C PRO A 77 1.71 3.82 15.30
N GLU A 78 1.64 3.61 16.62
CA GLU A 78 2.79 3.15 17.41
C GLU A 78 2.92 1.61 17.46
N CYS A 79 1.82 0.87 17.58
CA CYS A 79 1.86 -0.59 17.81
C CYS A 79 1.02 -1.42 16.83
N GLY A 80 0.31 -0.79 15.88
CA GLY A 80 -0.57 -1.48 14.94
C GLY A 80 -1.81 -2.12 15.57
N GLY A 81 -2.06 -1.91 16.87
CA GLY A 81 -3.23 -2.40 17.60
C GLY A 81 -4.53 -1.72 17.18
N ARG A 82 -5.67 -2.22 17.67
CA ARG A 82 -6.97 -1.59 17.41
C ARG A 82 -7.05 -0.22 18.08
N ILE A 83 -7.56 0.76 17.35
CA ILE A 83 -7.92 2.08 17.87
C ILE A 83 -9.42 2.11 18.17
N VAL A 84 -9.79 2.68 19.31
CA VAL A 84 -11.18 3.01 19.68
C VAL A 84 -11.28 4.53 19.81
N TYR A 85 -12.40 5.12 19.39
CA TYR A 85 -12.63 6.56 19.51
C TYR A 85 -13.43 6.85 20.79
N GLU A 86 -12.75 7.37 21.81
CA GLU A 86 -13.38 7.85 23.03
C GLU A 86 -13.39 9.38 23.02
N MET A 87 -14.55 9.99 23.25
CA MET A 87 -14.73 11.46 23.20
C MET A 87 -14.14 12.11 21.94
N ARG A 88 -14.32 11.49 20.76
CA ARG A 88 -13.81 11.96 19.46
C ARG A 88 -12.27 11.90 19.31
N CYS A 89 -11.53 11.36 20.28
CA CYS A 89 -10.09 11.16 20.16
C CYS A 89 -9.76 9.66 20.04
N PRO A 90 -8.93 9.26 19.07
CA PRO A 90 -8.50 7.87 18.96
C PRO A 90 -7.54 7.51 20.10
N PHE A 91 -7.81 6.36 20.69
CA PHE A 91 -7.08 5.80 21.81
C PHE A 91 -6.72 4.34 21.51
N CYS A 92 -5.50 3.92 21.87
CA CYS A 92 -5.08 2.53 21.75
C CYS A 92 -4.87 1.87 23.12
N TYR A 93 -5.67 0.85 23.43
CA TYR A 93 -5.53 0.05 24.65
C TYR A 93 -4.27 -0.83 24.69
N SER A 94 -3.61 -1.07 23.54
CA SER A 94 -2.44 -1.95 23.47
C SER A 94 -1.11 -1.25 23.79
N CYS A 95 -1.01 0.07 23.60
CA CYS A 95 0.22 0.82 23.89
C CYS A 95 0.00 2.16 24.63
N GLY A 96 -1.26 2.60 24.79
CA GLY A 96 -1.58 3.87 25.44
C GLY A 96 -1.57 5.09 24.52
N TYR A 97 -1.33 4.93 23.22
CA TYR A 97 -1.34 6.02 22.23
C TYR A 97 -2.63 6.84 22.30
N LYS A 98 -2.47 8.17 22.29
CA LYS A 98 -3.54 9.16 22.22
C LYS A 98 -3.04 10.38 21.43
N GLU A 99 -3.75 10.78 20.38
CA GLU A 99 -3.35 11.95 19.57
C GLU A 99 -3.82 13.30 20.13
N CYS A 100 -4.80 13.27 21.03
CA CYS A 100 -5.26 14.45 21.77
C CYS A 100 -4.58 14.49 23.15
N GLY A 101 -3.38 15.04 23.18
CA GLY A 101 -2.57 15.31 24.36
C GLY A 101 -1.81 16.62 24.19
#